data_AF-A0A372GF80-F1
#
_entry.id   AF-A0A372GF80-F1
#
_cell.length_a   1.000
_cell.length_b   1.000
_cell.length_c   1.000
_cell.angle_alpha   90.00
_cell.angle_beta   90.00
_cell.angle_gamma   90.00
#
_symmetry.space_group_name_H-M   'P 1'
#
loop_
_entity.id
_entity.type
_entity.pdbx_description
1 polymer ?
#
loop_
_entity_poly.entity_id
_entity_poly.type
_entity_poly.pdbx_seq_one_letter_code
_entity_poly.pdbx_strand_id
1 'polypeptide(L)'
;MTEHTNPTGQTPLIVPADPVARHRLIIGLRALAVFLEANPAVPVNTCGNDLLVSVRAGDDASSAAVVDQVAALLGVKVADDTDQGGHYTANRDFGGISYRIVHIPDQRRREHHALNSYRPNIVLDTTPHSDDQDAGWAA
;
A
#
# COMPACT_ATOMS: atom_id res chain seq x y z
N MET A 1 28.20 19.16 -24.64
CA MET A 1 26.85 19.16 -25.22
C MET A 1 26.67 17.81 -25.89
N THR A 2 26.27 16.83 -25.11
CA THR A 2 26.06 15.44 -25.56
C THR A 2 24.60 15.15 -25.32
N GLU A 3 23.84 15.13 -26.42
CA GLU A 3 22.43 14.78 -26.44
C GLU A 3 22.30 13.31 -26.01
N HIS A 4 21.68 13.10 -24.85
CA HIS A 4 21.30 11.78 -24.40
C HIS A 4 19.96 11.45 -25.07
N THR A 5 20.03 10.81 -26.23
CA THR A 5 18.87 10.25 -26.91
C THR A 5 18.33 9.11 -26.06
N ASN A 6 17.32 9.41 -25.25
CA ASN A 6 16.56 8.43 -24.47
C ASN A 6 15.68 7.64 -25.45
N PRO A 7 16.02 6.38 -25.80
CA PRO A 7 15.20 5.61 -26.71
C PRO A 7 14.10 4.93 -25.91
N THR A 8 12.93 4.85 -26.53
CA THR A 8 11.74 4.11 -26.11
C THR A 8 10.79 4.90 -25.21
N GLY A 9 9.76 5.45 -25.86
CA GLY A 9 8.48 5.68 -25.21
C GLY A 9 8.05 4.37 -24.56
N GLN A 10 8.12 4.35 -23.22
CA GLN A 10 7.50 3.30 -22.44
C GLN A 10 6.00 3.53 -22.54
N THR A 11 5.37 2.90 -23.53
CA THR A 11 3.97 2.48 -23.38
C THR A 11 3.88 1.85 -21.99
N PRO A 12 2.98 2.29 -21.08
CA PRO A 12 2.76 1.56 -19.85
C PRO A 12 2.26 0.19 -20.26
N LEU A 13 3.17 -0.78 -20.30
CA LEU A 13 2.81 -2.15 -20.55
C LEU A 13 1.99 -2.53 -19.33
N ILE A 14 0.67 -2.54 -19.49
CA ILE A 14 -0.21 -3.37 -18.68
C ILE A 14 0.29 -4.78 -18.97
N VAL A 15 1.31 -5.21 -18.23
CA VAL A 15 1.72 -6.61 -18.20
C VAL A 15 0.56 -7.28 -17.50
N PRO A 16 -0.26 -8.11 -18.18
CA PRO A 16 -1.09 -9.06 -17.44
C PRO A 16 -0.12 -9.78 -16.52
N ALA A 17 -0.30 -9.65 -15.20
CA ALA A 17 0.59 -10.22 -14.20
C ALA A 17 1.11 -11.57 -14.71
N ASP A 18 2.44 -11.71 -14.81
CA ASP A 18 3.13 -12.87 -15.40
C ASP A 18 2.26 -14.12 -15.21
N PRO A 19 1.79 -14.78 -16.30
CA PRO A 19 0.80 -15.86 -16.18
C PRO A 19 1.20 -16.92 -15.16
N VAL A 20 2.50 -17.17 -15.01
CA VAL A 20 3.04 -18.08 -13.98
C VAL A 20 2.88 -17.49 -12.58
N ALA A 21 3.30 -16.25 -12.34
CA ALA A 21 3.08 -15.56 -11.06
C ALA A 21 1.59 -15.49 -10.67
N ARG A 22 0.71 -15.15 -11.62
CA ARG A 22 -0.75 -15.14 -11.41
C ARG A 22 -1.26 -16.52 -11.01
N HIS A 23 -0.85 -17.56 -11.73
CA HIS A 23 -1.25 -18.93 -11.43
C HIS A 23 -0.79 -19.38 -10.04
N ARG A 24 0.47 -19.10 -9.68
CA ARG A 24 1.03 -19.39 -8.34
C ARG A 24 0.26 -18.67 -7.23
N LEU A 25 -0.06 -17.39 -7.40
CA LEU A 25 -0.86 -16.63 -6.43
C LEU A 25 -2.24 -17.26 -6.22
N ILE A 26 -2.94 -17.61 -7.30
CA ILE A 26 -4.26 -18.24 -7.22
C ILE A 26 -4.20 -19.59 -6.50
N ILE A 27 -3.19 -20.42 -6.80
CA ILE A 27 -3.00 -21.70 -6.11
C ILE A 27 -2.74 -21.49 -4.62
N GLY A 28 -1.84 -20.55 -4.28
CA GLY A 28 -1.53 -20.25 -2.87
C GLY A 28 -2.75 -19.78 -2.08
N LEU A 29 -3.57 -18.90 -2.64
CA LEU A 29 -4.79 -18.41 -1.99
C LEU A 29 -5.81 -19.54 -1.77
N ARG A 30 -5.97 -20.46 -2.73
CA ARG A 30 -6.84 -21.64 -2.57
C ARG A 30 -6.31 -22.59 -1.51
N ALA A 31 -5.00 -22.84 -1.49
CA ALA A 31 -4.37 -23.70 -0.48
C ALA A 31 -4.53 -23.12 0.93
N LEU A 32 -4.36 -21.79 1.08
CA LEU A 32 -4.60 -21.10 2.35
C LEU A 32 -6.05 -21.25 2.82
N ALA A 33 -7.03 -21.07 1.92
CA ALA A 33 -8.44 -21.24 2.26
C ALA A 33 -8.73 -22.66 2.77
N VAL A 34 -8.22 -23.69 2.08
CA VAL A 34 -8.35 -25.10 2.51
C VAL A 34 -7.68 -25.34 3.87
N PHE A 35 -6.50 -24.76 4.10
CA PHE A 35 -5.80 -24.88 5.38
C PHE A 35 -6.60 -24.27 6.54
N LEU A 36 -7.14 -23.06 6.36
CA LEU A 36 -7.92 -22.38 7.40
C LEU A 36 -9.25 -23.12 7.69
N GLU A 37 -9.89 -23.67 6.66
CA GLU A 37 -11.09 -24.51 6.83
C GLU A 37 -10.81 -25.77 7.64
N ALA A 38 -9.66 -26.42 7.41
CA ALA A 38 -9.26 -27.63 8.11
C ALA A 38 -8.75 -27.39 9.55
N ASN A 39 -8.40 -26.16 9.91
CA ASN A 39 -7.72 -25.84 11.17
C ASN A 39 -8.42 -24.69 11.93
N PRO A 40 -9.60 -24.92 12.54
CA PRO A 40 -10.40 -23.87 13.19
C PRO A 40 -9.75 -23.24 14.43
N ALA A 41 -8.70 -23.86 14.98
CA ALA A 41 -7.91 -23.30 16.08
C ALA A 41 -6.94 -22.20 15.63
N VAL A 42 -6.68 -22.07 14.31
CA VAL A 42 -5.83 -21.00 13.77
C VAL A 42 -6.65 -19.71 13.72
N PRO A 43 -6.26 -18.64 14.45
CA PRO A 43 -7.00 -17.39 14.45
C PRO A 43 -6.90 -16.72 13.07
N VAL A 44 -8.02 -16.12 12.64
CA VAL A 44 -8.09 -15.29 11.43
C VAL A 44 -8.24 -13.84 11.87
N ASN A 45 -7.50 -12.94 11.23
CA ASN A 45 -7.67 -11.50 11.44
C ASN A 45 -9.03 -11.06 10.87
N THR A 46 -9.89 -10.47 11.71
CA THR A 46 -11.19 -9.93 11.29
C THR A 46 -11.08 -8.54 10.67
N CYS A 47 -9.97 -7.84 10.87
CA CYS A 47 -9.66 -6.62 10.16
C CYS A 47 -9.19 -7.02 8.74
N GLY A 48 -9.93 -6.56 7.72
CA GLY A 48 -9.84 -7.06 6.35
C GLY A 48 -8.41 -7.22 5.80
N ASN A 49 -8.23 -8.25 4.96
CA ASN A 49 -6.96 -8.54 4.32
C ASN A 49 -6.90 -7.92 2.92
N ASP A 50 -5.97 -6.99 2.69
CA ASP A 50 -5.80 -6.36 1.37
C ASP A 50 -4.78 -7.14 0.51
N LEU A 51 -5.21 -7.58 -0.67
CA LEU A 51 -4.32 -7.90 -1.78
C LEU A 51 -4.01 -6.59 -2.53
N LEU A 52 -2.95 -5.92 -2.10
CA LEU A 52 -2.57 -4.58 -2.56
C LEU A 52 -1.66 -4.63 -3.80
N VAL A 53 -2.01 -3.88 -4.84
CA VAL A 53 -1.18 -3.64 -6.02
C VAL A 53 -0.88 -2.14 -6.13
N SER A 54 0.39 -1.77 -6.05
CA SER A 54 0.82 -0.38 -6.28
C SER A 54 1.23 -0.17 -7.73
N VAL A 55 0.61 0.82 -8.38
CA VAL A 55 0.88 1.17 -9.77
C VAL A 55 1.93 2.28 -9.85
N ARG A 56 2.84 2.11 -10.81
CA ARG A 56 3.76 3.16 -11.25
C ARG A 56 3.98 3.04 -12.76
N ALA A 57 3.32 3.91 -13.52
CA ALA A 57 3.37 3.93 -14.96
C ALA A 57 3.74 5.34 -15.41
N GLY A 58 5.01 5.59 -15.80
CA GLY A 58 5.46 6.86 -16.41
C GLY A 58 5.28 8.10 -15.52
N ASP A 59 4.05 8.59 -15.45
CA ASP A 59 3.59 9.76 -14.68
C ASP A 59 2.31 9.45 -13.86
N ASP A 60 1.83 10.43 -13.11
CA ASP A 60 0.65 10.30 -12.25
C ASP A 60 -0.63 10.02 -13.08
N ALA A 61 -0.79 10.67 -14.24
CA ALA A 61 -1.96 10.51 -15.11
C ALA A 61 -2.05 9.10 -15.71
N SER A 62 -0.93 8.58 -16.20
CA SER A 62 -0.81 7.23 -16.74
C SER A 62 -1.02 6.17 -15.65
N SER A 63 -0.56 6.44 -14.43
CA SER A 63 -0.81 5.56 -13.29
C SER A 63 -2.28 5.58 -12.85
N ALA A 64 -2.94 6.75 -12.86
CA ALA A 64 -4.37 6.87 -12.60
C ALA A 64 -5.21 6.13 -13.65
N ALA A 65 -4.85 6.23 -14.93
CA ALA A 65 -5.55 5.52 -16.02
C ALA A 65 -5.51 3.98 -15.85
N VAL A 66 -4.42 3.43 -15.31
CA VAL A 66 -4.34 2.00 -14.98
C VAL A 66 -5.30 1.65 -13.84
N VAL A 67 -5.41 2.51 -12.81
CA VAL A 67 -6.39 2.34 -11.73
C VAL A 67 -7.82 2.38 -12.28
N ASP A 68 -8.13 3.33 -13.18
CA ASP A 68 -9.44 3.43 -13.83
C ASP A 68 -9.80 2.17 -14.63
N GLN A 69 -8.84 1.67 -15.41
CA GLN A 69 -9.04 0.44 -16.19
C GLN A 69 -9.34 -0.75 -15.27
N VAL A 70 -8.61 -0.89 -14.17
CA VAL A 70 -8.83 -1.97 -13.21
C VAL A 70 -10.13 -1.77 -12.44
N ALA A 71 -10.49 -0.54 -12.10
CA ALA A 71 -11.78 -0.22 -11.47
C ALA A 71 -12.96 -0.67 -12.34
N ALA A 72 -12.87 -0.45 -13.66
CA ALA A 72 -13.86 -0.93 -14.62
C ALA A 72 -13.94 -2.47 -14.65
N LEU A 73 -12.81 -3.18 -14.63
CA LEU A 73 -12.78 -4.65 -14.55
C LEU A 73 -13.36 -5.19 -13.24
N LEU A 74 -13.13 -4.48 -12.14
CA LEU A 74 -13.67 -4.81 -10.83
C LEU A 74 -15.15 -4.43 -10.71
N GLY A 75 -15.67 -3.53 -11.55
CA GLY A 75 -17.03 -3.01 -11.45
C GLY A 75 -17.23 -2.10 -10.24
N VAL A 76 -16.20 -1.34 -9.87
CA VAL A 76 -16.21 -0.42 -8.72
C VAL A 76 -15.87 1.00 -9.16
N LYS A 77 -16.22 1.99 -8.34
CA LYS A 77 -15.77 3.36 -8.55
C LYS A 77 -14.40 3.57 -7.93
N VAL A 78 -13.63 4.47 -8.53
CA VAL A 78 -12.38 4.95 -7.94
C VAL A 78 -12.69 5.90 -6.79
N ALA A 79 -11.92 5.78 -5.72
CA ALA A 79 -11.78 6.80 -4.69
C ALA A 79 -10.56 7.66 -5.02
N ASP A 80 -10.82 8.93 -5.30
CA ASP A 80 -9.80 9.94 -5.57
C ASP A 80 -9.64 10.84 -4.35
N ASP A 81 -8.63 10.55 -3.54
CA ASP A 81 -8.27 11.40 -2.40
C ASP A 81 -7.11 12.35 -2.73
N THR A 82 -6.65 12.40 -3.99
CA THR A 82 -5.38 13.06 -4.34
C THR A 82 -5.36 14.57 -4.05
N ASP A 83 -6.52 15.23 -4.13
CA ASP A 83 -6.70 16.64 -3.74
C ASP A 83 -6.48 16.89 -2.24
N GLN A 84 -6.74 15.89 -1.40
CA GLN A 84 -6.44 15.90 0.04
C GLN A 84 -5.11 15.18 0.34
N GLY A 85 -4.37 14.85 -0.71
CA GLY A 85 -3.56 13.65 -0.90
C GLY A 85 -3.14 12.80 0.30
N GLY A 86 -3.72 11.63 0.54
CA GLY A 86 -4.64 10.88 -0.29
C GLY A 86 -4.01 10.24 -1.52
N HIS A 87 -4.64 9.15 -1.92
CA HIS A 87 -4.20 8.26 -2.98
C HIS A 87 -5.33 8.12 -4.00
N TYR A 88 -5.00 7.63 -5.19
CA TYR A 88 -5.99 7.28 -6.21
C TYR A 88 -6.19 5.77 -6.19
N THR A 89 -7.36 5.29 -5.76
CA THR A 89 -7.55 3.87 -5.40
C THR A 89 -8.81 3.26 -5.97
N ALA A 90 -8.75 1.98 -6.33
CA ALA A 90 -9.93 1.16 -6.55
C ALA A 90 -9.86 -0.09 -5.67
N ASN A 91 -10.95 -0.40 -4.99
CA ASN A 91 -11.05 -1.53 -4.08
C ASN A 91 -12.32 -2.33 -4.33
N ARG A 92 -12.21 -3.67 -4.29
CA ARG A 92 -13.35 -4.57 -4.28
C ARG A 92 -13.20 -5.63 -3.19
N ASP A 93 -14.25 -5.76 -2.37
CA ASP A 93 -14.28 -6.69 -1.25
C ASP A 93 -14.88 -8.05 -1.66
N PHE A 94 -14.32 -9.12 -1.08
CA PHE A 94 -14.69 -10.52 -1.22
C PHE A 94 -14.83 -11.16 0.17
N GLY A 95 -15.79 -10.67 0.96
CA GLY A 95 -16.18 -11.31 2.23
C GLY A 95 -15.07 -11.42 3.28
N GLY A 96 -14.18 -10.41 3.37
CA GLY A 96 -13.06 -10.36 4.33
C GLY A 96 -11.68 -10.24 3.69
N ILE A 97 -11.59 -10.43 2.37
CA ILE A 97 -10.40 -10.15 1.56
C ILE A 97 -10.76 -9.07 0.54
N SER A 98 -9.90 -8.10 0.34
CA SER A 98 -10.13 -6.97 -0.55
C SER A 98 -9.04 -6.93 -1.60
N TYR A 99 -9.40 -6.80 -2.87
CA TYR A 99 -8.42 -6.51 -3.93
C TYR A 99 -8.33 -5.00 -4.08
N ARG A 100 -7.15 -4.44 -3.77
CA ARG A 100 -6.91 -3.00 -3.84
C ARG A 100 -5.83 -2.69 -4.84
N ILE A 101 -6.11 -1.78 -5.76
CA ILE A 101 -5.10 -1.16 -6.62
C ILE A 101 -4.96 0.31 -6.25
N VAL A 102 -3.72 0.78 -6.13
CA VAL A 102 -3.40 2.14 -5.69
C VAL A 102 -2.38 2.80 -6.59
N HIS A 103 -2.67 4.02 -7.01
CA HIS A 103 -1.69 4.98 -7.46
C HIS A 103 -1.39 5.96 -6.32
N ILE A 104 -0.09 6.15 -6.04
CA ILE A 104 0.43 7.11 -5.07
C ILE A 104 1.08 8.24 -5.87
N PRO A 105 0.55 9.48 -5.81
CA PRO A 105 1.10 10.62 -6.54
C PRO A 105 2.57 10.87 -6.19
N ASP A 106 3.35 11.34 -7.15
CA ASP A 106 4.79 11.58 -6.97
C ASP A 106 5.08 12.62 -5.89
N GLN A 107 4.21 13.61 -5.72
CA GLN A 107 4.30 14.55 -4.60
C GLN A 107 4.22 13.83 -3.25
N ARG A 108 3.24 12.92 -3.07
CA ARG A 108 3.06 12.19 -1.82
C ARG A 108 4.20 11.23 -1.54
N ARG A 109 4.78 10.63 -2.58
CA ARG A 109 6.03 9.86 -2.43
C ARG A 109 7.17 10.72 -1.92
N ARG A 110 7.37 11.92 -2.49
CA ARG A 110 8.42 12.85 -2.06
C ARG A 110 8.24 13.30 -0.61
N GLU A 111 7.02 13.63 -0.20
CA GLU A 111 6.70 13.97 1.18
C GLU A 111 6.96 12.80 2.14
N HIS A 112 6.55 11.58 1.76
CA HIS A 112 6.82 10.37 2.54
C HIS A 112 8.33 10.10 2.67
N HIS A 113 9.10 10.28 1.59
CA HIS A 113 10.55 10.16 1.61
C HIS A 113 11.20 11.21 2.52
N ALA A 114 10.75 12.47 2.45
CA ALA A 114 11.22 13.53 3.33
C ALA A 114 10.93 13.18 4.80
N LEU A 115 9.70 12.80 5.14
CA LEU A 115 9.32 12.38 6.50
C LEU A 115 10.20 11.22 7.00
N ASN A 116 10.38 10.17 6.18
CA ASN A 116 11.18 9.02 6.55
C ASN A 116 12.66 9.35 6.74
N SER A 117 13.18 10.37 6.04
CA SER A 117 14.57 10.83 6.21
C SER A 117 14.82 11.49 7.57
N TYR A 118 13.79 12.09 8.20
CA TYR A 118 13.89 12.66 9.54
C TYR A 118 13.64 11.65 10.66
N ARG A 119 12.89 10.58 10.40
CA ARG A 119 12.55 9.54 11.38
C ARG A 119 13.74 9.00 12.18
N PRO A 120 14.93 8.70 11.61
CA PRO A 120 16.06 8.20 12.39
C PRO A 120 16.67 9.24 13.35
N ASN A 121 16.37 10.53 13.19
CA ASN A 121 16.90 11.59 14.06
C ASN A 121 16.06 11.80 15.33
N ILE A 122 14.89 11.16 15.43
CA ILE A 122 14.00 11.27 16.60
C ILE A 122 14.43 10.20 17.61
N VAL A 123 15.17 10.62 18.63
CA VAL A 123 15.52 9.78 19.80
C VAL A 123 14.52 10.12 20.90
N LEU A 124 13.72 9.12 21.31
CA LEU A 124 12.87 9.27 22.48
C LEU A 124 13.75 9.20 23.72
N ASP A 125 13.55 10.14 24.64
CA ASP A 125 14.08 9.98 25.99
C ASP A 125 13.34 8.82 26.64
N THR A 126 14.03 7.68 26.73
CA THR A 126 13.53 6.48 27.38
C THR A 126 13.97 6.40 28.84
N THR A 127 14.60 7.45 29.37
CA THR A 127 14.85 7.50 30.81
C THR A 127 13.50 7.62 31.52
N PRO A 128 13.17 6.71 32.45
CA PRO A 128 12.00 6.89 33.28
C PRO A 128 12.19 8.20 34.04
N HIS A 129 11.29 9.16 33.82
CA HIS A 129 11.23 10.34 34.67
C HIS A 129 10.76 9.84 36.04
N SER A 130 11.69 9.67 36.99
CA SER A 130 11.34 9.37 38.37
C SER A 130 10.77 10.66 38.98
N ASP A 131 9.44 10.79 38.95
CA ASP A 131 8.69 11.81 39.69
C ASP A 131 8.68 11.50 41.20
N ASP A 132 9.86 11.29 41.78
CA ASP A 132 10.06 11.13 43.23
C ASP A 132 10.99 12.25 43.73
N GLN A 133 10.56 13.50 43.56
CA GLN A 133 11.01 14.63 44.38
C GLN A 133 9.82 15.49 44.80
N ASP A 134 8.91 14.91 45.57
CA ASP A 134 8.03 15.64 46.47
C ASP A 134 7.85 14.86 47.78
N ALA A 135 8.93 14.77 48.55
CA ALA A 135 8.89 14.37 49.96
C ALA A 135 9.53 15.48 50.80
N GLY A 136 8.86 16.63 50.82
CA GLY A 136 9.21 17.79 51.61
C GLY A 136 7.99 18.42 52.28
N TRP A 137 7.17 17.66 53.01
CA TRP A 137 6.34 18.22 54.09
C TRP A 137 5.86 17.17 55.10
N ALA A 138 6.53 17.10 56.26
CA ALA A 138 5.86 16.79 57.54
C ALA A 138 6.79 17.05 58.74
N ALA A 139 6.42 18.10 59.48
CA ALA A 139 6.67 18.41 60.91
C ALA A 139 8.10 18.65 61.41
#